data_AF-A0A5J4VLC1-F1
#
_entry.id   AF-A0A5J4VLC1-F1
#
_cell.length_a   1.000
_cell.length_b   1.000
_cell.length_c   1.000
_cell.angle_alpha   90.00
_cell.angle_beta   90.00
_cell.angle_gamma   90.00
#
_symmetry.space_group_name_H-M   'P 1'
#
loop_
_entity.id
_entity.type
_entity.pdbx_description
1 polymer ?
#
loop_
_entity_poly.entity_id
_entity_poly.type
_entity_poly.pdbx_seq_one_letter_code
_entity_poly.pdbx_strand_id
1 'polypeptide(L)' 'MDTDQLFLFCGTLNAGTKGPEDPLRDWLRLDKGYFHIYAISTQEIVPLKFGQLVKDDTSNQRRWEQALQLELGDSYELV' A
#
# COMPACT_ATOMS: atom_id res chain seq x y z
N MET A 1 29.17 -19.38 0.44
CA MET A 1 28.18 -18.57 -0.29
C MET A 1 27.41 -17.84 0.78
N ASP A 2 27.66 -16.55 0.94
CA ASP A 2 26.78 -15.70 1.74
C ASP A 2 25.49 -15.56 0.93
N THR A 3 24.45 -16.25 1.36
CA THR A 3 23.10 -15.94 0.90
C THR A 3 22.61 -14.83 1.79
N ASP A 4 22.76 -13.59 1.35
CA ASP A 4 22.12 -12.44 2.00
C ASP A 4 20.63 -12.75 2.17
N GLN A 5 20.17 -12.77 3.42
CA GLN A 5 18.78 -13.09 3.73
C GLN A 5 17.90 -11.93 3.28
N LEU A 6 17.01 -12.21 2.32
CA LEU A 6 16.04 -11.24 1.84
C LEU A 6 14.72 -11.37 2.62
N PHE A 7 14.42 -10.39 3.46
CA PHE A 7 13.12 -10.24 4.12
C PHE A 7 12.08 -9.50 3.26
N LEU A 8 10.90 -10.11 3.11
CA LEU A 8 9.74 -9.61 2.38
C LEU A 8 8.56 -9.45 3.34
N PHE A 9 7.87 -8.32 3.27
CA PHE A 9 6.57 -8.11 3.89
C PHE A 9 5.46 -8.24 2.84
N CYS A 10 4.41 -8.99 3.15
CA CYS A 10 3.22 -9.09 2.30
C CYS A 10 1.97 -8.73 3.11
N GLY A 11 1.25 -7.71 2.67
CA GLY A 11 0.04 -7.22 3.31
C GLY A 11 -1.14 -7.14 2.34
N THR A 12 -2.35 -7.38 2.85
CA THR A 12 -3.57 -7.19 2.07
C THR A 12 -4.64 -6.47 2.90
N LEU A 13 -5.35 -5.51 2.28
CA LEU A 13 -6.40 -4.72 2.92
C LEU A 13 -7.59 -4.53 2.01
N ASN A 14 -8.77 -4.91 2.50
CA ASN A 14 -10.01 -4.35 1.96
C ASN A 14 -10.21 -2.92 2.53
N ALA A 15 -10.03 -1.91 1.68
CA ALA A 15 -10.16 -0.51 2.06
C ALA A 15 -11.62 -0.06 2.21
N GLY A 16 -12.59 -0.84 1.70
CA GLY A 16 -14.02 -0.53 1.80
C GLY A 16 -14.36 0.87 1.32
N THR A 17 -13.75 1.30 0.20
CA THR A 17 -13.85 2.64 -0.42
C THR A 17 -13.24 3.79 0.39
N LYS A 18 -12.59 3.50 1.51
CA LYS A 18 -11.92 4.52 2.33
C LYS A 18 -10.56 4.88 1.74
N GLY A 19 -10.16 6.13 1.94
CA GLY A 19 -8.78 6.52 1.74
C GLY A 19 -7.91 6.06 2.91
N PRO A 20 -6.58 6.23 2.81
CA PRO A 20 -5.69 5.97 3.94
C PRO A 20 -6.09 6.87 5.13
N GLU A 21 -6.08 6.29 6.33
CA GLU A 21 -6.23 6.98 7.61
C GLU A 21 -4.81 7.26 8.15
N ASP A 22 -4.55 8.45 8.69
CA ASP A 22 -3.26 8.79 9.31
C ASP A 22 -3.35 8.67 10.86
N PRO A 23 -2.38 8.00 11.52
CA PRO A 23 -1.34 7.17 10.93
C PRO A 23 -1.94 5.92 10.28
N LEU A 24 -1.24 5.34 9.29
CA LEU A 24 -1.62 4.05 8.74
C LEU A 24 -1.81 3.03 9.87
N ARG A 25 -2.83 2.18 9.72
CA ARG A 25 -3.26 1.24 10.77
C ARG A 25 -2.08 0.43 11.31
N ASP A 26 -2.13 0.05 12.58
CA ASP A 26 -1.03 -0.63 13.27
C ASP A 26 -0.51 -1.89 12.57
N TRP A 27 -1.37 -2.63 11.86
CA TRP A 27 -0.96 -3.82 11.09
C TRP A 27 -0.24 -3.50 9.77
N LEU A 28 -0.38 -2.26 9.30
CA LEU A 28 0.30 -1.68 8.14
C LEU A 28 1.38 -0.68 8.59
N ARG A 29 1.74 -0.63 9.88
CA ARG A 29 2.96 0.07 10.31
C ARG A 29 4.14 -0.73 9.79
N LEU A 30 4.70 -0.22 8.70
CA LEU A 30 5.81 -0.86 8.01
C LEU A 30 7.07 -0.53 8.80
N ASP A 31 7.73 -1.55 9.32
CA ASP A 31 8.96 -1.37 10.09
C ASP A 31 10.10 -0.96 9.14
N LYS A 32 10.23 0.34 8.91
CA LYS A 32 11.21 0.96 8.00
C LYS A 32 12.60 0.38 8.26
N GLY A 33 13.17 -0.28 7.25
CA GLY A 33 14.50 -0.88 7.32
C GLY A 33 14.57 -2.33 7.80
N TYR A 34 13.48 -2.92 8.31
CA TYR A 34 13.47 -4.36 8.65
C TYR A 34 13.27 -5.24 7.41
N PHE A 35 12.33 -4.86 6.55
CA PHE A 35 12.10 -5.55 5.28
C PHE A 35 12.74 -4.82 4.11
N HIS A 36 13.21 -5.60 3.14
CA HIS A 36 13.79 -5.10 1.89
C HIS A 36 12.73 -4.85 0.83
N ILE A 37 11.66 -5.66 0.83
CA ILE A 37 10.56 -5.58 -0.13
C ILE A 37 9.23 -5.54 0.62
N TYR A 38 8.33 -4.67 0.17
CA TYR A 38 6.97 -4.55 0.66
C TYR A 38 5.99 -4.79 -0.49
N ALA A 39 5.22 -5.88 -0.42
CA ALA A 39 4.15 -6.18 -1.36
C ALA A 39 2.80 -5.94 -0.67
N ILE A 40 2.14 -4.82 -0.99
CA ILE A 40 0.89 -4.42 -0.36
C ILE A 40 -0.21 -4.37 -1.40
N SER A 41 -1.27 -5.12 -1.16
CA SER A 41 -2.46 -5.14 -2.02
C SER A 41 -3.63 -4.50 -1.31
N THR A 42 -4.35 -3.61 -2.00
CA THR A 42 -5.58 -3.02 -1.49
C THR A 42 -6.75 -3.42 -2.39
N GLN A 43 -7.87 -3.81 -1.79
CA GLN A 43 -9.14 -4.08 -2.49
C GLN A 43 -10.15 -2.99 -2.18
N GLU A 44 -11.12 -2.82 -3.08
CA GLU A 44 -12.22 -1.85 -2.94
C GLU A 44 -11.75 -0.41 -2.69
N ILE A 45 -10.59 -0.02 -3.19
CA ILE A 45 -10.15 1.39 -3.14
C ILE A 45 -11.08 2.31 -3.94
N VAL A 46 -11.85 1.75 -4.88
CA VAL A 46 -12.95 2.41 -5.58
C VAL A 46 -14.26 1.66 -5.31
N PRO A 47 -15.41 2.37 -5.23
CA PRO A 47 -16.69 1.71 -5.04
C PRO A 47 -17.01 0.72 -6.15
N LEU A 48 -17.35 -0.52 -5.77
CA LEU A 48 -17.89 -1.54 -6.65
C LEU A 48 -19.36 -1.23 -6.96
N LYS A 49 -19.64 -0.13 -7.66
CA LYS A 49 -20.98 0.15 -8.19
C LYS A 49 -21.06 -0.32 -9.64
N PHE A 50 -22.11 -1.07 -9.96
CA PHE A 50 -22.47 -1.43 -11.33
C PHE A 50 -22.55 -0.15 -12.18
N GLY A 51 -21.65 0.01 -13.15
CA GLY A 51 -21.56 1.18 -14.03
C GLY A 51 -20.36 2.13 -13.79
N GLN A 52 -19.60 1.95 -12.70
CA GLN A 52 -18.42 2.79 -12.39
C GLN A 52 -17.11 2.28 -12.99
N LEU A 53 -17.11 1.08 -13.58
CA LEU A 53 -16.01 0.49 -14.36
C LEU A 53 -15.59 1.33 -15.60
N VAL A 54 -16.28 2.44 -15.89
CA VAL A 54 -16.10 3.25 -17.10
C VAL A 54 -15.20 4.48 -16.85
N LYS A 55 -14.86 4.80 -15.59
CA LYS A 55 -13.92 5.90 -15.28
C LYS A 55 -12.85 5.40 -14.32
N ASP A 56 -11.60 5.43 -14.77
CA ASP A 56 -10.41 5.23 -13.95
C ASP A 56 -10.28 6.37 -12.93
N ASP A 57 -11.03 6.28 -11.83
CA ASP A 57 -10.83 7.16 -10.68
C ASP A 57 -9.61 6.69 -9.88
N THR A 58 -8.44 7.15 -10.33
CA THR A 58 -7.14 6.88 -9.69
C THR A 58 -6.87 7.77 -8.48
N SER A 59 -7.80 8.64 -8.09
CA SER A 59 -7.57 9.60 -7.00
C SER A 59 -7.33 8.90 -5.66
N ASN A 60 -8.13 7.88 -5.33
CA ASN A 60 -7.95 7.15 -4.08
C ASN A 60 -6.72 6.24 -4.12
N GLN A 61 -6.37 5.68 -5.28
CA GLN A 61 -5.12 4.96 -5.48
C GLN A 61 -3.93 5.86 -5.16
N ARG A 62 -3.83 7.05 -5.78
CA ARG A 62 -2.74 8.01 -5.53
C ARG A 62 -2.61 8.41 -4.06
N ARG A 63 -3.73 8.53 -3.33
CA ARG A 63 -3.71 8.81 -1.90
C ARG A 63 -3.04 7.68 -1.11
N TRP A 64 -3.38 6.43 -1.43
CA TRP A 64 -2.74 5.26 -0.82
C TRP A 64 -1.25 5.18 -1.14
N GLU A 65 -0.87 5.43 -2.39
CA GLU A 65 0.54 5.48 -2.82
C GLU A 65 1.33 6.55 -2.03
N GLN A 66 0.78 7.75 -1.89
CA GLN A 66 1.40 8.84 -1.12
C GLN A 66 1.54 8.49 0.37
N ALA A 67 0.52 7.87 0.99
CA ALA A 67 0.58 7.47 2.39
C ALA A 67 1.64 6.38 2.61
N LEU A 68 1.73 5.40 1.71
CA LEU A 68 2.77 4.36 1.76
C LEU A 68 4.17 4.94 1.54
N GLN A 69 4.33 5.89 0.62
CA GLN A 69 5.61 6.58 0.40
C GLN A 69 6.03 7.37 1.64
N LEU A 70 5.10 8.02 2.34
CA LEU A 70 5.39 8.73 3.59
C LEU A 70 5.79 7.75 4.72
N GLU A 71 5.08 6.63 4.82
CA GLU A 71 5.29 5.58 5.82
C GLU A 71 6.50 4.67 5.52
N LEU A 72 7.08 4.71 4.33
CA LEU A 72 8.33 4.01 3.99
C LEU A 72 9.52 4.98 3.88
N GLY A 73 9.28 6.20 3.45
CA GLY A 73 10.30 7.23 3.19
C GLY A 73 10.99 7.06 1.84
N ASP A 74 11.96 7.93 1.57
CA ASP A 74 12.64 8.05 0.27
C ASP A 74 13.57 6.87 -0.06
N SER A 75 13.82 5.96 0.90
CA SER A 75 14.62 4.75 0.70
C SER A 75 13.88 3.63 -0.03
N TYR A 76 12.61 3.83 -0.34
CA TYR A 76 11.76 2.86 -1.02
C TYR A 76 11.17 3.48 -2.29
N GLU A 77 11.22 2.71 -3.37
CA GLU A 77 10.60 3.04 -4.64
C GLU A 77 9.31 2.23 -4.78
N LEU A 78 8.21 2.92 -5.02
CA LEU A 78 6.94 2.27 -5.36
C LEU A 78 6.94 1.92 -6.85
N VAL A 79 6.74 0.64 -7.16
CA VAL A 79 6.73 0.08 -8.53
C VAL A 79 5.34 -0.40 -8.92
#